data_AF-A0A5B0NHU6-F1
#
_entry.id   AF-A0A5B0NHU6-F1
#
_cell.length_a   1.000
_cell.length_b   1.000
_cell.length_c   1.000
_cell.angle_alpha   90.00
_cell.angle_beta   90.00
_cell.angle_gamma   90.00
#
_symmetry.space_group_name_H-M   'P 1'
#
loop_
_entity.id
_entity.type
_entity.pdbx_description
1 polymer ?
#
loop_
_entity_poly.entity_id
_entity_poly.type
_entity_poly.pdbx_seq_one_letter_code
_entity_poly.pdbx_strand_id
1 'polypeptide(L)'
;MANQTSASHSELQQSQPDGVKDWKSELPSQDPIPSWWMKEYQSPLASHGQYGRLPDRSAQNTKIITIIGTGITGISCALNLVNSLSTDQARNRLKLKENPINIVLVEAREFCSGATGRNGGHLTASAILGTKTRAEKFSAAEAIRAVKLELKSVKDLLDLIHSHDWKDDVDLVEGGNVHIYNDHKEQAQQMDQLQFANSLGLDLSGIQWLDKQAAVQVRYIVFHP
;
A
#
# COMPACT_ATOMS: atom_id res chain seq x y z
N MET A 1 25.63 -31.26 -34.44
CA MET A 1 25.95 -29.85 -34.11
C MET A 1 24.72 -29.03 -34.45
N ALA A 2 23.94 -28.63 -33.45
CA ALA A 2 22.81 -27.72 -33.59
C ALA A 2 23.06 -26.57 -32.63
N ASN A 3 23.38 -25.39 -33.17
CA ASN A 3 23.58 -24.17 -32.39
C ASN A 3 22.21 -23.54 -32.13
N GLN A 4 21.76 -23.60 -30.87
CA GLN A 4 20.70 -22.73 -30.37
C GLN A 4 21.35 -21.42 -29.91
N THR A 5 21.16 -20.35 -30.66
CA THR A 5 21.46 -18.99 -30.23
C THR A 5 20.29 -18.47 -29.38
N SER A 6 20.54 -18.30 -28.08
CA SER A 6 19.66 -17.62 -27.14
C SER A 6 19.65 -16.12 -27.43
N ALA A 7 18.52 -15.57 -27.88
CA ALA A 7 18.32 -14.14 -27.92
C ALA A 7 18.15 -13.60 -26.49
N SER A 8 18.93 -12.58 -26.13
CA SER A 8 18.85 -11.90 -24.84
C SER A 8 17.57 -11.06 -24.76
N HIS A 9 16.96 -10.98 -23.58
CA HIS A 9 15.76 -10.18 -23.27
C HIS A 9 15.92 -8.65 -23.48
N SER A 10 16.97 -8.19 -24.14
CA SER A 10 17.27 -6.78 -24.44
C SER A 10 16.61 -6.26 -25.73
N GLU A 11 16.01 -7.12 -26.55
CA GLU A 11 15.48 -6.73 -27.88
C GLU A 11 14.00 -6.29 -27.91
N LEU A 12 13.33 -6.17 -26.75
CA LEU A 12 11.92 -5.75 -26.65
C LEU A 12 11.70 -4.30 -26.21
N GLN A 13 12.69 -3.43 -26.32
CA GLN A 13 12.47 -1.97 -26.31
C GLN A 13 12.60 -1.43 -27.73
N GLN A 14 11.60 -1.74 -28.56
CA GLN A 14 11.37 -0.96 -29.78
C GLN A 14 11.14 0.49 -29.35
N SER A 15 12.03 1.37 -29.82
CA SER A 15 11.96 2.82 -29.65
C SER A 15 10.57 3.30 -30.07
N GLN A 16 9.85 3.93 -29.14
CA GLN A 16 8.60 4.60 -29.41
C GLN A 16 8.82 5.67 -30.50
N PRO A 17 7.87 5.87 -31.43
CA PRO A 17 8.04 6.82 -32.53
C PRO A 17 8.28 8.25 -32.03
N ASP A 18 9.18 8.95 -32.72
CA ASP A 18 9.54 10.35 -32.46
C ASP A 18 8.27 11.24 -32.48
N GLY A 19 7.84 11.71 -31.31
CA GLY A 19 6.65 12.56 -31.18
C GLY A 19 5.83 12.34 -29.90
N VAL A 20 6.06 11.26 -29.15
CA VAL A 20 5.47 11.10 -27.82
C VAL A 20 6.23 11.99 -26.83
N LYS A 21 5.57 13.03 -26.31
CA LYS A 21 6.10 13.83 -25.19
C LYS A 21 6.59 12.89 -24.10
N ASP A 22 7.86 13.01 -23.73
CA ASP A 22 8.46 12.27 -22.63
C ASP A 22 7.67 12.60 -21.36
N TRP A 23 6.81 11.68 -20.91
CA TRP A 23 5.90 11.87 -19.77
C TRP A 23 6.62 11.77 -18.43
N LYS A 24 7.96 11.86 -18.43
CA LYS A 24 8.78 11.77 -17.22
C LYS A 24 8.28 12.76 -16.19
N SER A 25 7.88 12.22 -15.05
CA SER A 25 7.62 13.02 -13.85
C SER A 25 8.84 13.89 -13.58
N GLU A 26 8.59 15.16 -13.29
CA GLU A 26 9.63 16.06 -12.79
C GLU A 26 10.16 15.54 -11.44
N LEU A 27 11.35 16.03 -11.06
CA LEU A 27 11.90 15.77 -9.74
C LEU A 27 10.97 16.36 -8.66
N PRO A 28 10.93 15.79 -7.44
CA PRO A 28 10.18 16.38 -6.34
C PRO A 28 10.55 17.85 -6.13
N SER A 29 9.57 18.67 -5.73
CA SER A 29 9.83 20.06 -5.31
C SER A 29 10.93 20.11 -4.25
N GLN A 30 11.86 21.04 -4.42
CA GLN A 30 12.92 21.31 -3.44
C GLN A 30 12.37 21.88 -2.13
N ASP A 31 11.18 22.49 -2.18
CA ASP A 31 10.49 23.04 -1.02
C ASP A 31 9.07 22.45 -0.95
N PRO A 32 8.91 21.23 -0.38
CA PRO A 32 7.60 20.63 -0.21
C PRO A 32 6.89 21.24 1.00
N ILE A 33 5.60 21.53 0.86
CA ILE A 33 4.77 21.94 2.00
C ILE A 33 4.84 20.86 3.10
N PRO A 34 4.96 21.23 4.39
CA PRO A 34 4.96 20.26 5.49
C PRO A 34 3.72 19.37 5.47
N SER A 35 3.90 18.11 5.85
CA SER A 35 2.78 17.18 6.08
C SER A 35 2.07 17.55 7.39
N TRP A 36 0.73 17.43 7.42
CA TRP A 36 -0.05 17.59 8.66
C TRP A 36 0.38 16.56 9.72
N TRP A 37 0.38 15.27 9.35
CA TRP A 37 0.75 14.17 10.24
C TRP A 37 2.18 14.26 10.77
N MET A 38 3.10 14.82 10.00
CA MET A 38 4.51 14.94 10.38
C MET A 38 4.85 16.26 11.06
N LYS A 39 3.86 17.15 11.25
CA LYS A 39 4.06 18.45 11.91
C LYS A 39 4.32 18.28 13.40
N GLU A 40 3.55 17.41 14.05
CA GLU A 40 3.60 17.19 15.49
C GLU A 40 4.46 15.98 15.87
N TYR A 41 4.59 15.01 14.96
CA TYR A 41 5.48 13.87 15.11
C TYR A 41 6.58 13.86 14.05
N GLN A 42 7.82 14.07 14.48
CA GLN A 42 9.00 13.84 13.64
C GLN A 42 9.57 12.46 13.92
N SER A 43 9.45 11.57 12.94
CA SER A 43 10.06 10.24 13.02
C SER A 43 11.58 10.36 13.25
N PRO A 44 12.18 9.59 14.17
CA PRO A 44 13.63 9.49 14.30
C PRO A 44 14.33 9.04 13.00
N LEU A 45 13.57 8.44 12.08
CA LEU A 45 14.04 7.99 10.78
C LEU A 45 13.92 9.05 9.67
N ALA A 46 13.27 10.20 9.93
CA ALA A 46 12.91 11.19 8.91
C ALA A 46 14.07 11.52 7.96
N SER A 47 15.25 11.86 8.51
CA SER A 47 16.47 12.13 7.74
C SER A 47 17.58 11.11 7.99
N HIS A 48 17.24 9.91 8.48
CA HIS A 48 18.23 8.90 8.81
C HIS A 48 19.00 8.45 7.57
N GLY A 49 20.32 8.52 7.64
CA GLY A 49 21.18 8.13 6.51
C GLY A 49 21.16 9.09 5.33
N GLN A 50 20.60 10.31 5.45
CA GLN A 50 20.54 11.29 4.35
C GLN A 50 21.91 11.63 3.72
N TYR A 51 22.98 11.56 4.51
CA TYR A 51 24.37 11.76 4.08
C TYR A 51 25.17 10.45 4.05
N GLY A 52 24.51 9.33 4.35
CA GLY A 52 25.11 8.01 4.34
C GLY A 52 25.34 7.54 2.90
N ARG A 53 26.43 6.80 2.68
CA ARG A 53 26.63 6.09 1.42
C ARG A 53 25.78 4.83 1.42
N LEU A 54 25.22 4.50 0.26
CA LEU A 54 24.61 3.17 0.08
C LEU A 54 25.66 2.09 0.30
N PRO A 55 25.28 0.90 0.83
CA PRO A 55 26.20 -0.20 1.03
C PRO A 55 26.95 -0.55 -0.27
N ASP A 56 28.25 -0.72 -0.17
CA ASP A 56 29.07 -1.08 -1.32
C ASP A 56 28.71 -2.49 -1.81
N ARG A 57 28.29 -2.59 -3.07
CA ARG A 57 27.97 -3.86 -3.73
C ARG A 57 29.20 -4.76 -3.92
N SER A 58 30.41 -4.18 -3.80
CA SER A 58 31.67 -4.91 -3.91
C SER A 58 32.06 -5.67 -2.64
N ALA A 59 31.40 -5.39 -1.50
CA ALA A 59 31.59 -6.14 -0.27
C ALA A 59 31.16 -7.60 -0.48
N GLN A 60 32.12 -8.51 -0.48
CA GLN A 60 31.93 -9.91 -0.89
C GLN A 60 30.80 -10.61 -0.11
N ASN A 61 30.02 -11.39 -0.86
CA ASN A 61 28.95 -12.30 -0.41
C ASN A 61 27.70 -11.67 0.23
N THR A 62 27.53 -10.35 0.14
CA THR A 62 26.28 -9.70 0.60
C THR A 62 25.33 -9.43 -0.56
N LYS A 63 24.10 -9.93 -0.46
CA LYS A 63 23.01 -9.56 -1.39
C LYS A 63 22.32 -8.31 -0.87
N ILE A 64 22.00 -7.37 -1.77
CA ILE A 64 21.30 -6.14 -1.41
C ILE A 64 19.92 -6.13 -2.07
N ILE A 65 18.88 -5.98 -1.26
CA ILE A 65 17.51 -5.70 -1.69
C ILE A 65 17.28 -4.21 -1.47
N THR A 66 17.03 -3.46 -2.53
CA THR A 66 16.70 -2.03 -2.41
C THR A 66 15.21 -1.83 -2.58
N ILE A 67 14.57 -1.20 -1.60
CA ILE A 67 13.17 -0.77 -1.66
C ILE A 67 13.18 0.74 -1.88
N ILE A 68 12.61 1.16 -3.00
CA ILE A 68 12.52 2.58 -3.38
C ILE A 68 11.15 3.11 -2.97
N GLY A 69 11.15 4.08 -2.07
CA GLY A 69 9.96 4.63 -1.45
C GLY A 69 9.68 4.00 -0.09
N THR A 70 9.53 4.85 0.91
CA THR A 70 9.25 4.49 2.31
C THR A 70 7.80 4.74 2.70
N GLY A 71 6.90 4.83 1.72
CA GLY A 71 5.47 4.81 1.99
C GLY A 71 5.01 3.47 2.58
N ILE A 72 3.73 3.40 2.95
CA ILE A 72 3.12 2.23 3.61
C ILE A 72 3.42 0.93 2.86
N THR A 73 3.35 0.93 1.52
CA THR A 73 3.70 -0.24 0.71
C THR A 73 5.16 -0.66 0.87
N GLY A 74 6.09 0.29 0.84
CA GLY A 74 7.52 0.02 0.96
C GLY A 74 7.89 -0.52 2.34
N ILE A 75 7.35 0.09 3.39
CA ILE A 75 7.58 -0.36 4.78
C ILE A 75 6.90 -1.70 5.07
N SER A 76 5.68 -1.92 4.59
CA SER A 76 5.02 -3.21 4.71
C SER A 76 5.80 -4.31 3.99
N CYS A 77 6.36 -4.02 2.82
CA CYS A 77 7.25 -4.94 2.11
C CYS A 77 8.51 -5.26 2.93
N ALA A 78 9.17 -4.23 3.46
CA ALA A 78 10.37 -4.38 4.29
C ALA A 78 10.10 -5.24 5.53
N LEU A 79 9.02 -4.94 6.26
CA LEU A 79 8.60 -5.68 7.45
C LEU A 79 8.35 -7.15 7.14
N ASN A 80 7.60 -7.45 6.08
CA ASN A 80 7.32 -8.82 5.66
C ASN A 80 8.60 -9.56 5.23
N LEU A 81 9.53 -8.88 4.55
CA LEU A 81 10.82 -9.46 4.19
C LEU A 81 11.65 -9.79 5.43
N VAL A 82 11.77 -8.85 6.38
CA VAL A 82 12.49 -9.07 7.64
C VAL A 82 11.91 -10.26 8.39
N ASN A 83 10.58 -10.31 8.55
CA ASN A 83 9.90 -11.41 9.24
C ASN A 83 10.13 -12.75 8.54
N SER A 84 10.01 -12.78 7.20
CA SER A 84 10.21 -14.00 6.40
C SER A 84 11.65 -14.51 6.49
N LEU A 85 12.64 -13.61 6.49
CA LEU A 85 14.06 -13.95 6.55
C LEU A 85 14.54 -14.31 7.97
N SER A 86 13.79 -13.93 9.00
CA SER A 86 14.15 -14.17 10.40
C SER A 86 13.88 -15.60 10.87
N THR A 87 13.08 -16.38 10.13
CA THR A 87 12.76 -17.78 10.47
C THR A 87 13.97 -18.71 10.30
N ASP A 88 14.15 -19.69 11.20
CA ASP A 88 15.26 -20.66 11.10
C ASP A 88 15.25 -21.41 9.77
N GLN A 89 14.06 -21.75 9.28
CA GLN A 89 13.90 -22.41 7.98
C GLN A 89 14.45 -21.54 6.84
N ALA A 90 14.12 -20.24 6.80
CA ALA A 90 14.64 -19.33 5.78
C ALA A 90 16.15 -19.09 5.96
N ARG A 91 16.61 -18.87 7.20
CA ARG A 91 18.03 -18.67 7.53
C ARG A 91 18.89 -19.83 7.05
N ASN A 92 18.44 -21.07 7.27
CA ASN A 92 19.14 -22.28 6.86
C ASN A 92 19.04 -22.51 5.35
N ARG A 93 17.85 -22.40 4.76
CA ARG A 93 17.64 -22.60 3.31
C ARG A 93 18.45 -21.62 2.46
N LEU A 94 18.54 -20.36 2.90
CA LEU A 94 19.26 -19.29 2.19
C LEU A 94 20.72 -19.14 2.64
N LYS A 95 21.15 -19.90 3.66
CA LYS A 95 22.51 -19.83 4.22
C LYS A 95 22.89 -18.39 4.59
N LEU A 96 22.04 -17.72 5.38
CA LEU A 96 22.18 -16.28 5.65
C LEU A 96 23.41 -15.91 6.48
N LYS A 97 24.07 -16.89 7.13
CA LYS A 97 25.36 -16.67 7.81
C LYS A 97 26.49 -16.50 6.80
N GLU A 98 26.48 -17.30 5.74
CA GLU A 98 27.48 -17.28 4.68
C GLU A 98 27.12 -16.29 3.55
N ASN A 99 25.84 -15.99 3.39
CA ASN A 99 25.28 -15.12 2.35
C ASN A 99 24.30 -14.10 2.97
N PRO A 100 24.79 -13.10 3.71
CA PRO A 100 23.93 -12.10 4.33
C PRO A 100 23.10 -11.33 3.28
N ILE A 101 21.89 -10.94 3.68
CA ILE A 101 21.00 -10.11 2.87
C ILE A 101 20.80 -8.79 3.61
N ASN A 102 21.15 -7.68 2.95
CA ASN A 102 20.88 -6.34 3.41
C ASN A 102 19.63 -5.78 2.72
N ILE A 103 18.67 -5.31 3.51
CA ILE A 103 17.50 -4.59 3.01
C ILE A 103 17.80 -3.10 3.17
N VAL A 104 17.80 -2.37 2.06
CA VAL A 104 18.10 -0.94 2.01
C VAL A 104 16.85 -0.20 1.58
N LEU A 105 16.37 0.70 2.44
CA LEU A 105 15.26 1.60 2.15
C LEU A 105 15.82 2.92 1.62
N VAL A 106 15.31 3.40 0.50
CA VAL A 106 15.67 4.72 -0.03
C VAL A 106 14.42 5.56 -0.26
N GLU A 107 14.48 6.84 0.07
CA GLU A 107 13.39 7.81 -0.05
C GLU A 107 13.92 9.08 -0.69
N ALA A 108 13.09 9.73 -1.52
CA ALA A 108 13.49 10.94 -2.24
C ALA A 108 13.49 12.18 -1.34
N ARG A 109 12.75 12.13 -0.21
CA ARG A 109 12.63 13.18 0.80
C ARG A 109 12.80 12.56 2.19
N GLU A 110 11.92 12.88 3.13
CA GLU A 110 11.93 12.29 4.47
C GLU A 110 11.15 10.97 4.52
N PHE A 111 11.56 10.09 5.43
CA PHE A 111 10.92 8.80 5.67
C PHE A 111 9.39 8.92 5.82
N CYS A 112 8.63 8.14 5.05
CA CYS A 112 7.16 8.14 4.97
C CYS A 112 6.49 9.44 4.51
N SER A 113 7.22 10.49 4.10
CA SER A 113 6.67 11.84 3.81
C SER A 113 5.84 12.00 2.52
N GLY A 114 5.73 10.93 1.73
CA GLY A 114 4.95 10.88 0.50
C GLY A 114 3.44 10.84 0.74
N ALA A 115 2.72 10.02 -0.02
CA ALA A 115 1.28 9.83 0.16
C ALA A 115 0.94 9.36 1.58
N THR A 116 1.81 8.53 2.20
CA THR A 116 1.62 8.07 3.58
C THR A 116 1.56 9.21 4.57
N GLY A 117 2.51 10.14 4.57
CA GLY A 117 2.45 11.32 5.43
C GLY A 117 1.38 12.35 5.03
N ARG A 118 0.63 12.18 3.93
CA ARG A 118 -0.29 13.22 3.41
C ARG A 118 -1.71 12.73 3.15
N ASN A 119 -2.02 11.48 3.53
CA ASN A 119 -3.35 10.91 3.36
C ASN A 119 -4.33 11.50 4.40
N GLY A 120 -5.62 11.22 4.28
CA GLY A 120 -6.65 11.73 5.19
C GLY A 120 -6.82 10.95 6.51
N GLY A 121 -5.89 10.09 6.88
CA GLY A 121 -5.96 9.22 8.07
C GLY A 121 -6.87 8.00 7.92
N HIS A 122 -7.42 7.75 6.73
CA HIS A 122 -8.40 6.69 6.52
C HIS A 122 -7.72 5.33 6.39
N LEU A 123 -8.00 4.44 7.34
CA LEU A 123 -7.69 3.01 7.25
C LEU A 123 -8.97 2.22 6.93
N THR A 124 -9.33 2.19 5.64
CA THR A 124 -10.57 1.54 5.17
C THR A 124 -10.30 0.78 3.88
N ALA A 125 -10.92 -0.39 3.73
CA ALA A 125 -10.95 -1.08 2.46
C ALA A 125 -12.04 -0.48 1.56
N SER A 126 -11.76 -0.36 0.27
CA SER A 126 -12.71 0.04 -0.76
C SER A 126 -13.49 -1.18 -1.25
N ALA A 127 -14.21 -1.84 -0.33
CA ALA A 127 -14.83 -3.14 -0.58
C ALA A 127 -15.87 -3.15 -1.72
N ILE A 128 -16.57 -2.02 -1.94
CA ILE A 128 -17.55 -1.84 -3.02
C ILE A 128 -17.06 -0.87 -4.11
N LEU A 129 -16.39 0.22 -3.72
CA LEU A 129 -16.07 1.30 -4.63
C LEU A 129 -14.99 0.88 -5.64
N GLY A 130 -15.32 1.02 -6.92
CA GLY A 130 -14.43 0.68 -8.04
C GLY A 130 -14.34 -0.82 -8.35
N THR A 131 -15.08 -1.68 -7.65
CA THR A 131 -15.11 -3.13 -7.89
C THR A 131 -15.61 -3.47 -9.29
N LYS A 132 -16.70 -2.83 -9.74
CA LYS A 132 -17.23 -3.01 -11.09
C LYS A 132 -16.25 -2.54 -12.16
N THR A 133 -15.67 -1.36 -12.01
CA THR A 133 -14.67 -0.81 -12.93
C THR A 133 -13.43 -1.70 -13.03
N ARG A 134 -12.94 -2.25 -11.92
CA ARG A 134 -11.84 -3.23 -11.92
C ARG A 134 -12.23 -4.52 -12.63
N ALA A 135 -13.46 -4.99 -12.42
CA ALA A 135 -13.93 -6.22 -13.06
C ALA A 135 -14.05 -6.07 -14.58
N GLU A 136 -14.58 -4.94 -15.05
CA GLU A 136 -14.68 -4.59 -16.47
C GLU A 136 -13.31 -4.44 -17.12
N LYS A 137 -12.35 -3.81 -16.42
CA LYS A 137 -11.01 -3.54 -16.95
C LYS A 137 -10.10 -4.77 -16.97
N PHE A 138 -10.23 -5.67 -16.00
CA PHE A 138 -9.29 -6.78 -15.81
C PHE A 138 -10.01 -8.14 -15.78
N SER A 139 -10.77 -8.41 -14.72
CA SER A 139 -11.71 -9.53 -14.60
C SER A 139 -12.40 -9.51 -13.24
N ALA A 140 -13.50 -10.24 -13.09
CA ALA A 140 -14.12 -10.47 -11.79
C ALA A 140 -13.15 -11.07 -10.76
N ALA A 141 -12.28 -12.00 -11.18
CA ALA A 141 -11.29 -12.61 -10.30
C ALA A 141 -10.27 -11.57 -9.79
N GLU A 142 -9.83 -10.63 -10.63
CA GLU A 142 -8.94 -9.55 -10.19
C GLU A 142 -9.62 -8.55 -9.27
N ALA A 143 -10.89 -8.23 -9.52
CA ALA A 143 -11.65 -7.36 -8.64
C ALA A 143 -11.79 -7.99 -7.24
N ILE A 144 -12.10 -9.29 -7.17
CA ILE A 144 -12.15 -10.04 -5.90
C ILE A 144 -10.78 -10.05 -5.22
N ARG A 145 -9.70 -10.30 -5.97
CA ARG A 145 -8.33 -10.27 -5.43
C ARG A 145 -7.95 -8.91 -4.84
N ALA A 146 -8.29 -7.82 -5.53
CA ALA A 146 -8.02 -6.47 -5.06
C ALA A 146 -8.76 -6.17 -3.74
N VAL A 147 -10.06 -6.48 -3.65
CA VAL A 147 -10.83 -6.27 -2.41
C VAL A 147 -10.26 -7.10 -1.26
N LYS A 148 -9.92 -8.37 -1.50
CA LYS A 148 -9.28 -9.22 -0.48
C LYS A 148 -7.95 -8.68 0.00
N LEU A 149 -7.14 -8.11 -0.90
CA LEU A 149 -5.86 -7.50 -0.56
C LEU A 149 -6.05 -6.26 0.33
N GLU A 150 -7.03 -5.41 0.01
CA GLU A 150 -7.34 -4.22 0.81
C GLU A 150 -7.86 -4.59 2.20
N LEU A 151 -8.83 -5.51 2.29
CA LEU A 151 -9.34 -6.02 3.57
C LEU A 151 -8.24 -6.64 4.43
N LYS A 152 -7.36 -7.44 3.82
CA LYS A 152 -6.21 -8.01 4.52
C LYS A 152 -5.26 -6.92 5.00
N SER A 153 -4.99 -5.89 4.19
CA SER A 153 -4.09 -4.80 4.55
C SER A 153 -4.61 -4.01 5.75
N VAL A 154 -5.92 -3.72 5.79
CA VAL A 154 -6.56 -3.09 6.95
C VAL A 154 -6.43 -3.97 8.18
N LYS A 155 -6.77 -5.26 8.08
CA LYS A 155 -6.66 -6.21 9.18
C LYS A 155 -5.23 -6.31 9.73
N ASP A 156 -4.25 -6.51 8.86
CA ASP A 156 -2.84 -6.65 9.26
C ASP A 156 -2.33 -5.39 9.99
N LEU A 157 -2.77 -4.20 9.56
CA LEU A 157 -2.42 -2.94 10.23
C LEU A 157 -3.07 -2.80 11.60
N LEU A 158 -4.36 -3.12 11.72
CA LEU A 158 -5.06 -3.11 13.01
C LEU A 158 -4.44 -4.13 13.98
N ASP A 159 -4.18 -5.35 13.52
CA ASP A 159 -3.52 -6.39 14.30
C ASP A 159 -2.15 -5.91 14.81
N LEU A 160 -1.37 -5.23 13.96
CA LEU A 160 -0.06 -4.69 14.32
C LEU A 160 -0.18 -3.59 15.39
N ILE A 161 -1.12 -2.66 15.22
CA ILE A 161 -1.38 -1.58 16.19
C ILE A 161 -1.79 -2.18 17.53
N HIS A 162 -2.71 -3.16 17.52
CA HIS A 162 -3.19 -3.83 18.73
C HIS A 162 -2.11 -4.64 19.42
N SER A 163 -1.29 -5.38 18.67
CA SER A 163 -0.25 -6.23 19.27
C SER A 163 0.88 -5.45 19.92
N HIS A 164 1.08 -4.19 19.53
CA HIS A 164 2.12 -3.32 20.05
C HIS A 164 1.59 -2.22 20.99
N ASP A 165 0.28 -2.20 21.25
CA ASP A 165 -0.39 -1.18 22.06
C ASP A 165 -0.20 0.26 21.54
N TRP A 166 -0.21 0.43 20.21
CA TRP A 166 0.04 1.71 19.55
C TRP A 166 -1.23 2.54 19.31
N LYS A 167 -2.36 2.21 19.94
CA LYS A 167 -3.64 2.87 19.66
C LYS A 167 -3.55 4.39 19.87
N ASP A 168 -2.97 4.79 21.00
CA ASP A 168 -2.81 6.19 21.36
C ASP A 168 -1.68 6.85 20.56
N ASP A 169 -0.64 6.10 20.17
CA ASP A 169 0.48 6.62 19.38
C ASP A 169 0.09 6.99 17.94
N VAL A 170 -0.94 6.35 17.39
CA VAL A 170 -1.40 6.56 16.00
C VAL A 170 -2.78 7.21 15.91
N ASP A 171 -3.31 7.70 17.05
CA ASP A 171 -4.65 8.25 17.16
C ASP A 171 -5.72 7.33 16.54
N LEU A 172 -5.67 6.02 16.83
CA LEU A 172 -6.56 5.05 16.20
C LEU A 172 -8.01 5.29 16.63
N VAL A 173 -8.86 5.62 15.65
CA VAL A 173 -10.32 5.75 15.85
C VAL A 173 -11.03 4.58 15.16
N GLU A 174 -11.58 3.67 15.97
CA GLU A 174 -12.36 2.53 15.49
C GLU A 174 -13.86 2.88 15.46
N GLY A 175 -14.30 3.48 14.36
CA GLY A 175 -15.69 3.89 14.14
C GLY A 175 -16.21 3.66 12.72
N GLY A 176 -15.44 3.06 11.83
CA GLY A 176 -15.82 2.96 10.41
C GLY A 176 -16.01 4.33 9.75
N ASN A 177 -16.73 4.37 8.63
CA ASN A 177 -17.00 5.60 7.89
C ASN A 177 -18.44 5.63 7.35
N VAL A 178 -18.99 6.84 7.20
CA VAL A 178 -20.31 7.07 6.61
C VAL A 178 -20.14 7.83 5.31
N HIS A 179 -20.72 7.29 4.24
CA HIS A 179 -20.71 7.93 2.93
C HIS A 179 -22.13 8.47 2.68
N ILE A 180 -22.24 9.81 2.57
CA ILE A 180 -23.51 10.49 2.39
C ILE A 180 -23.65 10.89 0.92
N TYR A 181 -24.78 10.54 0.32
CA TYR A 181 -25.09 10.86 -1.06
C TYR A 181 -26.31 11.77 -1.12
N ASN A 182 -26.15 12.97 -1.68
CA ASN A 182 -27.21 13.95 -1.80
C ASN A 182 -27.87 13.97 -3.20
N ASP A 183 -27.40 13.10 -4.10
CA ASP A 183 -27.92 12.93 -5.45
C ASP A 183 -28.44 11.51 -5.66
N HIS A 184 -29.64 11.38 -6.22
CA HIS A 184 -30.24 10.10 -6.54
C HIS A 184 -29.43 9.31 -7.57
N LYS A 185 -28.74 9.99 -8.50
CA LYS A 185 -27.89 9.30 -9.48
C LYS A 185 -26.67 8.67 -8.81
N GLU A 186 -25.99 9.39 -7.92
CA GLU A 186 -24.88 8.85 -7.13
C GLU A 186 -25.34 7.69 -6.24
N GLN A 187 -26.48 7.83 -5.56
CA GLN A 187 -27.06 6.74 -4.75
C GLN A 187 -27.29 5.48 -5.59
N ALA A 188 -27.90 5.62 -6.77
CA ALA A 188 -28.16 4.50 -7.66
C ALA A 188 -26.86 3.84 -8.15
N GLN A 189 -25.81 4.63 -8.44
CA GLN A 189 -24.50 4.10 -8.82
C GLN A 189 -23.86 3.28 -7.70
N GLN A 190 -23.95 3.74 -6.44
CA GLN A 190 -23.37 3.01 -5.31
C GLN A 190 -24.17 1.76 -4.96
N MET A 191 -25.49 1.80 -5.11
CA MET A 191 -26.33 0.62 -4.99
C MET A 191 -26.00 -0.44 -6.06
N ASP A 192 -25.75 -0.02 -7.30
CA ASP A 192 -25.27 -0.91 -8.38
C ASP A 192 -23.90 -1.53 -8.05
N GLN A 193 -22.96 -0.76 -7.50
CA GLN A 193 -21.67 -1.31 -7.03
C GLN A 193 -21.86 -2.34 -5.90
N LEU A 194 -22.74 -2.05 -4.94
CA LEU A 194 -23.05 -2.95 -3.83
C LEU A 194 -23.68 -4.26 -4.32
N GLN A 195 -24.68 -4.17 -5.21
CA GLN A 195 -25.31 -5.34 -5.84
C GLN A 195 -24.30 -6.14 -6.66
N PHE A 196 -23.43 -5.47 -7.40
CA PHE A 196 -22.37 -6.12 -8.16
C PHE A 196 -21.40 -6.87 -7.24
N ALA A 197 -20.92 -6.22 -6.18
CA ALA A 197 -20.04 -6.83 -5.18
C ALA A 197 -20.70 -8.07 -4.52
N ASN A 198 -21.99 -7.98 -4.21
CA ASN A 198 -22.77 -9.12 -3.69
C ASN A 198 -22.83 -10.28 -4.70
N SER A 199 -23.03 -9.99 -6.00
CA SER A 199 -23.05 -11.02 -7.05
C SER A 199 -21.70 -11.73 -7.24
N LEU A 200 -20.60 -11.09 -6.84
CA LEU A 200 -19.26 -11.69 -6.81
C LEU A 200 -18.99 -12.52 -5.54
N GLY A 201 -19.92 -12.57 -4.58
CA GLY A 201 -19.74 -13.27 -3.30
C GLY A 201 -18.68 -12.62 -2.40
N LEU A 202 -18.51 -11.30 -2.49
CA LEU A 202 -17.68 -10.55 -1.56
C LEU A 202 -18.33 -10.51 -0.17
N ASP A 203 -17.50 -10.48 0.88
CA ASP A 203 -17.98 -10.27 2.25
C ASP A 203 -18.41 -8.81 2.42
N LEU A 204 -19.69 -8.60 2.69
CA LEU A 204 -20.31 -7.29 2.88
C LEU A 204 -20.82 -7.11 4.31
N SER A 205 -20.46 -7.99 5.25
CA SER A 205 -20.94 -7.95 6.65
C SER A 205 -20.64 -6.63 7.36
N GLY A 206 -19.56 -5.95 7.00
CA GLY A 206 -19.19 -4.63 7.52
C GLY A 206 -19.83 -3.44 6.80
N ILE A 207 -20.73 -3.66 5.83
CA ILE A 207 -21.36 -2.60 5.04
C ILE A 207 -22.86 -2.57 5.31
N GLN A 208 -23.36 -1.41 5.71
CA GLN A 208 -24.77 -1.19 5.94
C GLN A 208 -25.28 -0.04 5.06
N TRP A 209 -26.36 -0.29 4.31
CA TRP A 209 -27.09 0.79 3.66
C TRP A 209 -28.05 1.43 4.67
N LEU A 210 -27.87 2.72 4.91
CA LEU A 210 -28.69 3.48 5.85
C LEU A 210 -29.72 4.30 5.08
N ASP A 211 -30.97 4.29 5.56
CA ASP A 211 -31.95 5.26 5.08
C ASP A 211 -31.68 6.66 5.66
N LYS A 212 -32.41 7.66 5.20
CA LYS A 212 -32.24 9.05 5.63
C LYS A 212 -32.41 9.23 7.15
N GLN A 213 -33.35 8.52 7.77
CA GLN A 213 -33.60 8.67 9.21
C GLN A 213 -32.46 8.05 10.01
N ALA A 214 -32.02 6.85 9.64
CA ALA A 214 -30.89 6.16 10.24
C ALA A 214 -29.59 6.95 10.07
N ALA A 215 -29.32 7.49 8.87
CA ALA A 215 -28.11 8.26 8.58
C ALA A 215 -27.97 9.52 9.46
N VAL A 216 -29.08 10.21 9.78
CA VAL A 216 -29.07 11.39 10.66
C VAL A 216 -28.85 11.02 12.15
N GLN A 217 -29.15 9.77 12.53
CA GLN A 217 -28.97 9.28 13.90
C GLN A 217 -27.56 8.78 14.19
N VAL A 218 -26.74 8.53 13.17
CA VAL A 218 -25.33 8.19 13.34
C VAL A 218 -24.56 9.42 13.84
N ARG A 219 -24.54 9.63 15.17
CA ARG A 219 -23.90 10.80 15.79
C ARG A 219 -22.43 10.58 16.13
N TYR A 220 -22.04 9.37 16.49
CA TYR A 220 -20.66 8.90 16.72
C TYR A 220 -20.71 7.39 16.60
N ILE A 221 -19.86 6.77 15.77
CA ILE A 221 -19.88 5.31 15.62
C ILE A 221 -18.93 4.72 16.65
N VAL A 222 -19.50 3.97 17.59
CA VAL A 222 -18.78 3.06 18.49
C VAL A 222 -19.06 1.65 17.97
N PHE A 223 -18.02 0.92 17.58
CA PHE A 223 -18.13 -0.51 17.35
C PHE A 223 -17.87 -1.26 18.67
N HIS A 224 -18.74 -2.21 18.99
CA HIS A 224 -18.41 -3.26 19.94
C HIS A 224 -17.77 -4.45 19.19
N PRO A 225 -16.74 -5.08 19.80
CA PRO A 225 -15.93 -6.13 19.18
C PRO A 225 -16.70 -7.39 18.83
#